data_AF-A0A9D0L4W3-F1
#
_entry.id   AF-A0A9D0L4W3-F1
#
_cell.length_a   1.000
_cell.length_b   1.000
_cell.length_c   1.000
_cell.angle_alpha   90.00
_cell.angle_beta   90.00
_cell.angle_gamma   90.00
#
_symmetry.space_group_name_H-M   'P 1'
#
loop_
_entity.id
_entity.type
_entity.pdbx_description
1 polymer ?
#
loop_
_entity_poly.entity_id
_entity_poly.type
_entity_poly.pdbx_seq_one_letter_code
_entity_poly.pdbx_strand_id
1 'polypeptide(L)' 'PPTLHTPLMSGANAISGITVVGALYAAGETNDARISAILGGTALALAMVNVVGGYLVTDRMLAMFGAKKKR' A
#
# COMPACT_ATOMS: atom_id res chain seq x y z
N PRO A 1 7.74 -21.98 -8.60
CA PRO A 1 8.79 -22.32 -7.61
C PRO A 1 8.40 -21.84 -6.19
N PRO A 2 8.61 -22.65 -5.14
CA PRO A 2 8.12 -22.38 -3.78
C PRO A 2 8.76 -21.15 -3.12
N THR A 3 9.87 -20.63 -3.66
CA THR A 3 10.57 -19.44 -3.17
C THR A 3 9.79 -18.13 -3.36
N LEU A 4 8.75 -18.11 -4.19
CA LEU A 4 7.96 -16.92 -4.47
C LEU A 4 6.69 -16.79 -3.63
N HIS A 5 6.33 -17.74 -2.77
CA HIS A 5 5.08 -17.66 -2.01
C HIS A 5 5.04 -16.44 -1.07
N THR A 6 6.15 -16.15 -0.38
CA THR A 6 6.29 -14.97 0.49
C THR A 6 6.37 -13.65 -0.29
N PRO A 7 7.19 -13.54 -1.35
CA PRO A 7 7.18 -12.37 -2.24
C PRO A 7 5.82 -12.11 -2.89
N LEU A 8 5.12 -13.17 -3.31
CA LEU A 8 3.79 -13.10 -3.92
C LEU A 8 2.76 -12.62 -2.89
N MET A 9 2.84 -13.11 -1.65
CA MET A 9 2.00 -12.64 -0.55
C MET A 9 2.24 -11.15 -0.27
N SER A 10 3.51 -10.70 -0.25
CA SER A 10 3.85 -9.27 -0.11
C SER A 10 3.34 -8.44 -1.28
N GLY A 11 3.46 -8.95 -2.51
CA GLY A 11 2.96 -8.29 -3.71
C GLY A 11 1.44 -8.13 -3.71
N ALA A 12 0.69 -9.17 -3.28
CA ALA A 12 -0.76 -9.09 -3.10
C ALA A 12 -1.14 -8.03 -2.06
N ASN A 13 -0.36 -7.91 -0.97
CA ASN A 13 -0.54 -6.85 0.02
C ASN A 13 -0.29 -5.45 -0.58
N ALA A 14 0.75 -5.26 -1.39
CA ALA A 14 1.01 -4.00 -2.08
C ALA A 14 -0.14 -3.59 -3.00
N ILE A 15 -0.72 -4.55 -3.74
CA ILE A 15 -1.86 -4.32 -4.63
C ILE A 15 -3.14 -3.97 -3.84
N SER A 16 -3.31 -4.53 -2.64
CA SER A 16 -4.44 -4.16 -1.75
C SER A 16 -4.44 -2.68 -1.37
N GLY A 17 -3.32 -1.98 -1.55
CA GLY A 17 -3.21 -0.52 -1.41
C GLY A 17 -4.15 0.28 -2.33
N ILE A 18 -4.83 -0.35 -3.29
CA ILE A 18 -5.93 0.26 -4.08
C ILE A 18 -7.03 0.86 -3.20
N THR A 19 -7.11 0.48 -1.92
CA THR A 19 -7.96 1.12 -0.91
C THR A 19 -7.80 2.64 -0.84
N VAL A 20 -6.68 3.20 -1.31
CA VAL A 20 -6.48 4.65 -1.43
C VAL A 20 -7.54 5.32 -2.31
N VAL A 21 -8.03 4.66 -3.36
CA VAL A 21 -9.09 5.19 -4.22
C VAL A 21 -10.41 5.31 -3.45
N GLY A 22 -10.74 4.29 -2.65
CA GLY A 22 -11.93 4.31 -1.79
C GLY A 22 -11.82 5.37 -0.69
N ALA A 23 -10.63 5.55 -0.10
CA ALA A 23 -10.38 6.61 0.87
C ALA A 23 -10.53 8.01 0.26
N LEU A 24 -10.06 8.21 -0.97
CA LEU A 24 -10.18 9.48 -1.69
C LEU A 24 -11.64 9.80 -2.01
N TYR A 25 -12.41 8.79 -2.46
CA TYR A 25 -13.84 8.92 -2.70
C TYR A 25 -14.60 9.25 -1.41
N ALA A 26 -14.36 8.48 -0.34
CA ALA A 26 -15.04 8.67 0.95
C ALA A 26 -14.74 10.04 1.60
N ALA A 27 -13.52 10.57 1.40
CA ALA A 27 -13.15 11.91 1.87
C ALA A 27 -13.91 13.04 1.15
N GLY A 28 -14.49 12.77 -0.02
CA GLY A 28 -15.28 13.74 -0.81
C GLY A 28 -16.80 13.63 -0.63
N GLU A 29 -17.30 12.53 -0.07
CA GLU A 29 -18.74 12.18 -0.09
C GLU A 29 -19.55 12.78 1.08
N THR A 30 -18.91 13.18 2.18
CA THR A 30 -19.61 13.56 3.42
C THR A 30 -20.04 15.04 3.46
N ASN A 31 -21.26 15.29 3.92
CA ASN A 31 -21.83 16.64 4.11
C ASN A 31 -21.23 17.42 5.29
N ASP A 32 -20.64 16.73 6.28
CA ASP A 32 -19.95 17.35 7.43
C ASP A 32 -18.44 17.45 7.18
N ALA A 33 -17.98 18.66 6.87
CA ALA A 33 -16.58 18.93 6.55
C ALA A 33 -15.60 18.51 7.67
N ARG A 34 -15.99 18.57 8.95
CA ARG A 34 -15.11 18.20 10.07
C ARG A 34 -14.94 16.69 10.16
N ILE A 35 -16.03 15.95 10.04
CA ILE A 35 -16.02 14.49 10.05
C ILE A 35 -15.27 13.95 8.83
N SER A 36 -15.52 14.54 7.65
CA SER A 36 -14.84 14.14 6.41
C SER A 36 -13.33 14.37 6.48
N ALA A 37 -12.90 15.52 7.01
CA ALA A 37 -11.48 15.83 7.14
C ALA A 37 -10.75 14.85 8.06
N ILE A 38 -11.34 14.52 9.21
CA ILE A 38 -10.71 13.63 10.20
C ILE A 38 -10.72 12.18 9.71
N LEU A 39 -11.88 11.64 9.35
CA LEU A 39 -12.00 10.24 8.93
C LEU A 39 -11.38 10.00 7.56
N GLY A 40 -11.64 10.87 6.59
CA GLY A 40 -11.05 10.80 5.25
C GLY A 40 -9.53 10.98 5.29
N GLY A 41 -9.04 11.95 6.07
CA GLY A 41 -7.60 12.15 6.28
C GLY A 41 -6.92 10.95 6.92
N THR A 42 -7.54 10.34 7.94
CA THR A 42 -7.02 9.13 8.60
C THR A 42 -7.06 7.92 7.65
N ALA A 43 -8.16 7.74 6.90
CA ALA A 43 -8.30 6.67 5.92
C ALA A 43 -7.24 6.78 4.81
N LEU A 44 -7.00 7.99 4.30
CA LEU A 44 -5.94 8.25 3.32
C LEU A 44 -4.56 7.96 3.88
N ALA A 45 -4.27 8.42 5.11
CA ALA A 45 -2.98 8.14 5.76
C ALA A 45 -2.72 6.62 5.90
N LEU A 46 -3.70 5.86 6.36
CA LEU A 46 -3.60 4.41 6.50
C LEU A 46 -3.47 3.70 5.14
N ALA A 47 -4.22 4.14 4.13
CA ALA A 47 -4.11 3.61 2.77
C ALA A 47 -2.70 3.86 2.20
N MET A 48 -2.14 5.05 2.40
CA MET A 48 -0.79 5.38 1.97
C MET A 48 0.28 4.55 2.68
N VAL A 49 0.12 4.25 3.98
CA VAL A 49 1.01 3.33 4.69
C VAL A 49 0.99 1.93 4.06
N ASN A 50 -0.18 1.42 3.66
CA ASN A 50 -0.30 0.13 2.98
C ASN A 50 0.39 0.15 1.60
N VAL A 51 0.14 1.18 0.78
CA VAL A 51 0.79 1.34 -0.53
C VAL A 51 2.31 1.40 -0.38
N VAL A 52 2.82 2.35 0.39
CA VAL A 52 4.27 2.57 0.50
C VAL A 52 4.96 1.37 1.15
N GLY A 53 4.41 0.85 2.25
CA GLY A 53 4.98 -0.31 2.94
C GLY A 53 4.97 -1.56 2.08
N GLY A 54 3.84 -1.84 1.42
CA GLY A 54 3.70 -3.00 0.54
C GLY A 54 4.68 -2.98 -0.63
N TYR A 55 4.84 -1.84 -1.32
CA TYR A 55 5.77 -1.73 -2.43
C TYR A 55 7.24 -1.78 -1.98
N LEU A 56 7.62 -1.13 -0.88
CA LEU A 56 8.99 -1.16 -0.36
C LEU A 56 9.43 -2.57 0.07
N VAL A 57 8.57 -3.30 0.78
CA VAL A 57 8.88 -4.66 1.24
C VAL A 57 8.96 -5.61 0.04
N THR A 58 8.03 -5.50 -0.91
CA THR A 58 8.03 -6.33 -2.12
C THR A 58 9.28 -6.09 -2.96
N ASP A 59 9.68 -4.82 -3.17
CA ASP A 59 10.92 -4.49 -3.88
C ASP A 59 12.15 -5.11 -3.20
N ARG A 60 12.26 -4.98 -1.86
CA ARG A 60 13.35 -5.59 -1.10
C ARG A 60 13.36 -7.11 -1.22
N MET A 61 12.20 -7.77 -1.20
CA MET A 61 12.10 -9.22 -1.38
C MET A 61 12.50 -9.65 -2.79
N LEU A 62 12.07 -8.92 -3.82
CA LEU A 62 12.40 -9.22 -5.22
C LEU A 62 13.89 -8.95 -5.52
N ALA A 63 14.48 -7.93 -4.90
CA ALA A 63 15.90 -7.63 -5.00
C ALA A 63 16.81 -8.77 -4.47
N MET A 64 16.29 -9.68 -3.63
CA MET A 64 17.01 -10.87 -3.18
C MET A 64 17.13 -11.96 -4.26
N PHE A 65 16.30 -11.90 -5.31
CA PHE A 65 16.38 -12.80 -6.47
C PHE A 65 17.24 -12.23 -7.61
N GLY A 66 17.48 -10.92 -7.62
CA GLY A 66 18.43 -10.28 -8.52
C GLY A 66 19.86 -10.43 -8.00
N ALA A 67 20.84 -10.64 -8.90
CA ALA A 67 22.23 -10.54 -8.51
C ALA A 67 22.49 -9.16 -7.92
N LYS A 68 22.92 -9.09 -6.64
CA LYS A 68 23.38 -7.85 -6.00
C LYS A 68 24.28 -7.13 -6.99
N LYS A 69 23.90 -5.93 -7.43
CA LYS A 69 24.82 -5.04 -8.14
C LYS A 69 25.99 -4.78 -7.17
N LYS A 70 27.09 -5.51 -7.36
CA LYS A 70 28.38 -5.26 -6.70
C LYS A 70 28.70 -3.80 -7.01
N ARG A 71 28.58 -2.94 -6.00
CA ARG A 71 29.28 -1.66 -5.99
C ARG A 71 30.72 -1.95 -5.63
#